data_AF-A0A816I7J6-F1
#
_entry.id   AF-A0A816I7J6-F1
#
_cell.length_a   1.000
_cell.length_b   1.000
_cell.length_c   1.000
_cell.angle_alpha   90.00
_cell.angle_beta   90.00
_cell.angle_gamma   90.00
#
_symmetry.space_group_name_H-M   'P 1'
#
loop_
_entity.id
_entity.type
_entity.pdbx_description
1 polymer ?
#
loop_
_entity_poly.entity_id
_entity_poly.type
_entity_poly.pdbx_seq_one_letter_code
_entity_poly.pdbx_strand_id
1 'polypeptide(L)' 'TWESIRLSAPQVYWEKAVWFKHAVPKHAFHFWVANLNRLPVRERLVTWGVCDYATCCLCGLGQETRDHVFL' A
#
# COMPACT_ATOMS: atom_id res chain seq x y z
N THR A 1 -13.57 -26.12 -7.32
CA THR A 1 -12.52 -26.51 -6.36
C THR A 1 -11.71 -25.34 -5.83
N TRP A 2 -11.27 -24.34 -6.63
CA TRP A 2 -10.69 -23.08 -6.10
C TRP A 2 -11.74 -22.02 -5.74
N GLU A 3 -12.68 -21.77 -6.65
CA GLU A 3 -13.76 -20.79 -6.47
C GLU A 3 -14.61 -21.04 -5.21
N SER A 4 -14.69 -22.30 -4.77
CA SER A 4 -15.45 -22.72 -3.58
C SER A 4 -14.74 -22.45 -2.25
N ILE A 5 -13.43 -22.21 -2.26
CA ILE A 5 -12.61 -22.05 -1.05
C ILE A 5 -12.18 -20.59 -0.87
N ARG A 6 -12.11 -19.81 -1.96
CA ARG A 6 -11.66 -18.42 -1.87
C ARG A 6 -12.69 -17.56 -1.14
N LEU A 7 -12.20 -16.71 -0.25
CA LEU A 7 -13.00 -15.63 0.30
C LEU A 7 -13.16 -14.56 -0.79
N SER A 8 -14.38 -14.38 -1.29
CA SER A 8 -14.69 -13.31 -2.23
C SER A 8 -14.73 -11.99 -1.48
N ALA A 9 -13.99 -10.99 -1.97
CA ALA A 9 -14.05 -9.62 -1.49
C ALA A 9 -14.83 -8.76 -2.49
N PRO A 10 -15.50 -7.68 -2.05
CA PRO A 10 -16.11 -6.71 -2.94
C PRO A 10 -15.09 -6.15 -3.94
N GLN A 11 -15.55 -5.87 -5.16
CA GLN A 11 -14.74 -5.22 -6.17
C GLN A 11 -14.39 -3.79 -5.72
N VAL A 12 -13.12 -3.42 -5.84
CA VAL A 12 -12.61 -2.11 -5.44
C VAL A 12 -12.28 -1.28 -6.68
N TYR A 13 -12.53 0.03 -6.63
CA TYR A 13 -12.38 0.92 -7.79
C TYR A 13 -10.96 0.92 -8.38
N TRP A 14 -9.95 0.70 -7.53
CA TRP A 14 -8.54 0.71 -7.92
C TRP A 14 -8.04 -0.62 -8.48
N GLU A 15 -8.86 -1.69 -8.53
CA GLU A 15 -8.38 -3.03 -8.92
C GLU A 15 -7.71 -3.05 -10.30
N LYS A 16 -8.23 -2.26 -11.26
CA LYS A 16 -7.76 -2.26 -12.65
C LYS A 16 -6.45 -1.49 -12.80
N ALA A 17 -6.17 -0.59 -11.87
CA ALA A 17 -4.88 0.11 -11.81
C ALA A 17 -3.77 -0.80 -11.26
N VAL A 18 -4.13 -1.82 -10.46
CA VAL A 18 -3.20 -2.82 -9.94
C VAL A 18 -3.04 -4.00 -10.92
N TRP A 19 -4.15 -4.54 -11.43
CA TRP A 19 -4.20 -5.77 -12.21
C TRP A 19 -4.59 -5.48 -13.66
N PHE A 20 -3.61 -5.12 -14.48
CA PHE A 20 -3.79 -4.88 -15.93
C PHE A 20 -2.87 -5.77 -16.77
N LYS A 21 -3.21 -5.92 -18.06
CA LYS A 21 -2.40 -6.70 -18.99
C LYS A 21 -1.00 -6.08 -19.11
N HIS A 22 0.03 -6.92 -19.02
CA HIS A 22 1.45 -6.50 -19.04
C HIS A 22 1.90 -5.71 -17.80
N ALA A 23 1.13 -5.71 -16.70
CA ALA A 23 1.62 -5.18 -15.43
C ALA A 23 2.88 -5.92 -14.97
N VAL A 24 3.89 -5.17 -14.55
CA VAL A 24 5.10 -5.73 -13.94
C VAL A 24 4.70 -6.28 -12.57
N PRO A 25 4.83 -7.60 -12.30
CA PRO A 25 4.32 -8.20 -11.06
C PRO A 25 4.86 -7.54 -9.79
N LYS A 26 6.13 -7.12 -9.78
CA LYS A 26 6.74 -6.38 -8.67
C LYS A 26 5.98 -5.07 -8.40
N HIS A 27 5.69 -4.27 -9.42
CA HIS A 27 5.00 -3.00 -9.26
C HIS A 27 3.53 -3.20 -8.87
N ALA A 28 2.85 -4.17 -9.50
CA ALA A 28 1.48 -4.52 -9.14
C ALA A 28 1.36 -4.90 -7.66
N PHE A 29 2.29 -5.72 -7.15
CA PHE A 29 2.30 -6.08 -5.74
C PHE A 29 2.51 -4.88 -4.81
N HIS A 30 3.47 -4.00 -5.11
CA HIS A 30 3.70 -2.79 -4.28
C HIS A 30 2.48 -1.88 -4.31
N PHE A 31 1.87 -1.66 -5.48
CA PHE A 31 0.69 -0.81 -5.61
C PHE A 31 -0.55 -1.40 -4.94
N TRP A 32 -0.72 -2.71 -4.98
CA TRP A 32 -1.76 -3.42 -4.23
C TRP A 32 -1.62 -3.20 -2.72
N VAL A 33 -0.43 -3.42 -2.17
CA VAL A 33 -0.14 -3.24 -0.74
C VAL A 33 -0.27 -1.78 -0.35
N ALA A 34 0.10 -0.84 -1.23
CA ALA A 34 -0.14 0.59 -1.03
C ALA A 34 -1.64 0.89 -0.91
N ASN A 35 -2.48 0.46 -1.86
CA ASN A 35 -3.92 0.70 -1.83
C ASN A 35 -4.61 0.10 -0.60
N LEU A 36 -4.15 -1.07 -0.13
CA LEU A 36 -4.61 -1.67 1.12
C LEU A 36 -4.13 -0.94 2.39
N ASN A 37 -3.36 0.13 2.22
CA ASN A 37 -2.67 0.85 3.28
C ASN A 37 -1.91 -0.15 4.15
N ARG A 38 -1.01 -0.97 3.57
CA ARG A 38 -0.24 -2.02 4.28
C ARG A 38 1.28 -1.81 4.19
N LEU A 39 1.72 -0.69 3.62
CA LEU A 39 3.14 -0.35 3.58
C LEU A 39 3.67 0.07 4.97
N PRO A 40 4.94 -0.22 5.29
CA PRO A 40 5.60 0.23 6.51
C PRO A 40 6.11 1.67 6.37
N VAL A 41 5.22 2.63 6.08
CA VAL A 41 5.55 4.07 6.11
C VAL A 41 5.75 4.54 7.56
N ARG A 42 6.49 5.64 7.78
CA ARG A 42 6.80 6.09 9.14
C ARG A 42 5.58 6.38 10.00
N GLU A 43 4.49 6.89 9.44
CA GLU A 43 3.22 7.03 10.17
C GLU A 43 2.80 5.73 10.87
N ARG A 44 2.97 4.58 10.23
CA ARG A 44 2.69 3.27 10.83
C ARG A 44 3.80 2.78 11.74
N LEU A 45 5.05 3.00 11.39
CA LEU A 45 6.18 2.56 12.22
C LEU A 45 6.19 3.25 13.58
N VAL A 46 5.72 4.50 13.66
CA VAL A 46 5.54 5.23 14.91
C VAL A 46 4.49 4.56 15.80
N THR A 47 3.36 4.11 15.25
CA THR A 47 2.33 3.42 16.05
C THR A 47 2.80 2.06 16.58
N TRP A 48 3.80 1.46 15.93
CA TRP A 48 4.46 0.23 16.39
C TRP A 48 5.63 0.47 17.36
N GLY A 49 6.01 1.73 17.61
CA GLY A 49 7.18 2.06 18.44
C GLY A 49 8.53 1.70 17.79
N VAL A 50 8.57 1.53 16.46
CA VAL A 50 9.81 1.22 15.71
C VAL A 50 10.57 2.51 15.36
N CYS A 51 9.88 3.64 15.28
CA CYS A 51 10.46 4.95 15.00
C CYS A 51 9.82 6.01 15.91
N ASP A 52 10.59 7.04 16.26
CA ASP A 52 10.10 8.12 17.14
C ASP A 52 9.36 9.23 16.38
N TYR A 53 9.70 9.42 15.10
CA TYR A 53 9.20 10.53 14.29
C TYR A 53 8.58 10.05 12.98
N ALA A 54 7.41 10.60 12.66
CA ALA A 54 6.68 10.30 11.43
C ALA A 54 7.12 11.15 10.23
N THR A 55 8.16 12.00 10.35
CA THR A 55 8.58 12.92 9.29
C THR A 55 9.01 12.19 8.02
N CYS A 56 8.59 12.66 6.85
CA CYS A 56 8.97 12.07 5.57
C CYS A 56 10.49 12.08 5.35
N CYS A 57 11.08 10.89 5.15
CA CYS A 57 12.52 10.75 4.93
C CYS A 57 12.99 11.22 3.53
N LEU A 58 12.06 11.33 2.58
CA LEU A 58 12.38 11.70 1.20
C LEU A 58 12.43 13.22 1.00
N CYS A 59 11.42 13.94 1.49
CA CYS A 59 11.32 15.39 1.31
C CYS A 59 11.77 16.18 2.55
N GLY A 60 11.87 15.53 3.72
CA GLY A 60 12.17 16.20 4.99
C GLY A 60 11.06 17.12 5.49
N LEU A 61 9.90 17.12 4.84
CA LEU A 61 8.77 18.01 5.10
C LEU A 61 7.52 17.18 5.40
N GLY A 62 6.75 17.59 6.41
CA GLY A 62 5.47 16.93 6.74
C GLY A 62 5.61 15.47 7.20
N GLN A 63 4.46 14.80 7.33
CA GLN A 63 4.36 13.41 7.79
C GLN A 63 4.44 12.43 6.62
N GLU A 64 5.19 11.35 6.80
CA GLU A 64 5.25 10.23 5.86
C GLU A 64 4.00 9.35 5.96
N THR A 65 3.00 9.71 5.17
CA THR A 65 1.81 8.89 4.98
C THR A 65 1.94 8.10 3.68
N ARG A 66 1.10 7.08 3.51
CA ARG A 66 0.97 6.37 2.23
C ARG A 66 0.67 7.36 1.09
N ASP A 67 -0.26 8.28 1.31
CA ASP A 67 -0.71 9.23 0.29
C ASP A 67 0.43 10.17 -0.09
N HIS A 68 1.11 10.74 0.91
CA HIS A 68 2.26 11.60 0.67
C HIS A 68 3.37 10.95 -0.18
N VAL A 69 3.55 9.63 -0.09
CA VAL A 69 4.58 8.90 -0.85
C VAL A 69 4.05 8.34 -2.19
N PHE A 70 2.77 7.97 -2.29
CA PHE A 70 2.25 7.18 -3.41
C PHE A 70 0.89 7.58 -4.01
N LEU A 71 -0.02 8.25 -3.29
CA LEU A 71 -1.39 8.55 -3.73
C LEU A 71 -1.75 10.03 -3.59
#